data_AF-A0A520XWE0-F1
#
_entry.id   AF-A0A520XWE0-F1
#
_cell.length_a   1.000
_cell.length_b   1.000
_cell.length_c   1.000
_cell.angle_alpha   90.00
_cell.angle_beta   90.00
_cell.angle_gamma   90.00
#
_symmetry.space_group_name_H-M   'P 1'
#
loop_
_entity.id
_entity.type
_entity.pdbx_description
1 polymer ?
#
loop_
_entity_poly.entity_id
_entity_poly.type
_entity_poly.pdbx_seq_one_letter_code
_entity_poly.pdbx_strand_id
1 'polypeptide(L)' 'MGSLGPPELLIILVVVLVLFGGAKLPKLARSLGQAQKEFKDGLAEGVNSEDASEDA' A
#
# COMPACT_ATOMS: atom_id res chain seq x y z
N MET A 1 -1.94 -12.58 -29.92
CA MET A 1 -2.90 -13.09 -28.93
C MET A 1 -2.91 -12.12 -27.76
N GLY A 2 -4.11 -11.81 -27.24
CA GLY A 2 -4.46 -10.54 -26.60
C GLY A 2 -3.56 -10.07 -25.46
N SER A 3 -3.00 -8.87 -25.61
CA SER A 3 -2.60 -8.05 -24.47
C SER A 3 -3.85 -7.43 -23.86
N LEU A 4 -4.04 -7.55 -22.55
CA LEU A 4 -5.02 -6.75 -21.81
C LEU A 4 -4.71 -5.28 -22.10
N GLY A 5 -5.53 -4.66 -22.93
CA GLY A 5 -5.35 -3.30 -23.34
C GLY A 5 -5.82 -2.35 -22.24
N PRO A 6 -5.50 -1.05 -22.39
CA PRO A 6 -6.11 -0.01 -21.56
C PRO A 6 -7.64 -0.09 -21.47
N PRO A 7 -8.40 -0.46 -22.54
CA PRO A 7 -9.85 -0.62 -22.45
C PRO A 7 -10.31 -1.74 -21.52
N GLU A 8 -9.70 -2.93 -21.59
CA GLU A 8 -10.05 -4.06 -20.72
C GLU A 8 -9.76 -3.75 -19.24
N LEU A 9 -8.63 -3.09 -18.95
CA LEU A 9 -8.30 -2.64 -17.60
C LEU A 9 -9.31 -1.63 -17.07
N LEU A 10 -9.81 -0.73 -17.90
CA LEU A 10 -10.84 0.24 -17.52
C LEU A 10 -12.15 -0.46 -17.14
N ILE A 11 -12.58 -1.45 -17.92
CA ILE A 11 -13.79 -2.24 -17.60
C ILE A 11 -13.62 -2.96 -16.26
N ILE A 12 -12.47 -3.60 -16.03
CA ILE A 12 -12.17 -4.28 -14.75
C ILE A 12 -12.20 -3.27 -13.60
N LEU A 13 -11.59 -2.09 -13.78
CA LEU A 13 -11.60 -1.01 -12.79
C LEU A 13 -13.04 -0.58 -12.45
N VAL A 14 -13.90 -0.44 -13.45
CA VAL A 14 -15.32 -0.08 -13.26
C VAL A 14 -16.05 -1.16 -12.48
N VAL A 15 -15.85 -2.45 -12.81
CA VAL A 15 -16.47 -3.56 -12.06
C VAL A 15 -16.03 -3.56 -10.60
N VAL A 16 -14.72 -3.40 -10.34
CA VAL A 16 -14.18 -3.30 -8.99
C VAL A 16 -14.78 -2.08 -8.27
N LEU A 17 -14.88 -0.93 -8.93
CA LEU A 17 -15.50 0.27 -8.36
C LEU A 17 -16.97 0.10 -8.02
N VAL A 18 -17.72 -0.69 -8.78
CA VAL A 18 -19.14 -0.99 -8.49
C VAL A 18 -19.26 -1.94 -7.30
N LEU A 19 -18.45 -2.99 -7.24
CA LEU A 19 -18.47 -3.98 -6.15
C LEU A 19 -18.03 -3.38 -4.81
N PHE A 20 -16.93 -2.63 -4.82
CA PHE A 20 -16.37 -2.04 -3.60
C PHE A 20 -16.92 -0.64 -3.34
N GLY A 21 -17.39 0.09 -4.35
CA GLY A 21 -17.77 1.49 -4.25
C GLY A 21 -16.55 2.42 -4.34
N GLY A 22 -16.72 3.58 -5.01
CA GLY A 22 -15.65 4.56 -5.23
C GLY A 22 -14.98 5.10 -3.95
N ALA A 23 -15.67 5.03 -2.81
CA ALA A 23 -15.13 5.48 -1.53
C ALA A 23 -14.31 4.41 -0.77
N LYS A 24 -14.49 3.12 -1.05
CA LYS A 24 -13.80 2.05 -0.30
C LYS A 24 -12.37 1.84 -0.78
N LEU A 25 -12.10 1.88 -2.09
CA LEU A 25 -10.75 1.79 -2.64
C LEU A 25 -9.77 2.82 -2.04
N PRO A 26 -10.08 4.13 -2.01
CA PRO A 26 -9.17 5.12 -1.42
C PRO A 26 -9.06 4.96 0.10
N LYS A 27 -10.11 4.49 0.78
CA LYS A 27 -10.06 4.22 2.22
C LYS A 27 -9.13 3.04 2.55
N LEU A 28 -9.20 1.96 1.78
CA LEU A 28 -8.32 0.80 1.89
C LEU A 28 -6.86 1.17 1.57
N ALA A 29 -6.64 1.95 0.50
CA ALA A 29 -5.31 2.43 0.14
C ALA A 29 -4.70 3.31 1.24
N ARG A 30 -5.49 4.21 1.86
CA ARG A 30 -5.05 5.03 2.99
C ARG A 30 -4.70 4.20 4.22
N SER A 31 -5.54 3.24 4.61
CA SER A 31 -5.26 2.38 5.77
C SER A 31 -4.04 1.49 5.54
N LEU A 32 -3.89 0.94 4.34
CA LEU A 32 -2.72 0.13 3.97
C LEU A 32 -1.45 0.99 3.93
N GLY A 33 -1.53 2.22 3.42
CA GLY A 33 -0.42 3.17 3.40
C GLY A 33 0.02 3.59 4.79
N GLN A 34 -0.94 3.83 5.72
CA GLN A 34 -0.62 4.10 7.12
C GLN A 34 0.05 2.90 7.79
N ALA A 35 -0.49 1.69 7.60
CA ALA A 35 0.11 0.47 8.14
C ALA A 35 1.53 0.24 7.61
N GLN A 36 1.77 0.42 6.30
CA GLN A 36 3.12 0.33 5.74
C GLN A 36 4.06 1.41 6.27
N LYS A 37 3.57 2.63 6.49
CA LYS A 37 4.38 3.71 7.05
C LYS A 37 4.82 3.38 8.47
N GLU A 38 3.88 3.02 9.34
CA GLU A 38 4.18 2.66 10.73
C GLU A 38 5.09 1.42 10.82
N PHE A 39 4.88 0.43 9.95
CA PHE A 39 5.75 -0.74 9.85
C PHE A 39 7.19 -0.35 9.48
N LYS A 40 7.37 0.55 8.51
CA LYS A 40 8.69 1.01 8.09
C LYS A 40 9.36 1.89 9.15
N ASP A 41 8.59 2.75 9.80
CA ASP A 41 9.07 3.64 10.87
C ASP A 41 9.58 2.80 12.07
N GLY A 42 8.81 1.78 12.50
CA GLY A 42 9.21 0.88 13.58
C GLY A 42 10.43 0.01 13.24
N LEU A 43 10.56 -0.44 11.99
CA LEU A 43 11.77 -1.13 11.53
C LEU A 43 12.99 -0.21 11.57
N ALA A 44 12.87 1.04 11.13
CA ALA A 44 13.97 1.99 11.14
C ALA A 44 14.40 2.38 12.58
N GLU A 45 13.46 2.48 13.51
CA GLU A 45 13.75 2.74 14.92
C GLU A 45 14.46 1.57 15.59
N GLY A 46 14.06 0.33 15.29
CA GLY A 46 14.76 -0.87 15.77
C GLY A 46 16.19 -0.96 15.25
N VAL A 47 16.40 -0.72 13.94
CA VAL A 47 17.74 -0.79 13.33
C VAL A 47 18.69 0.30 13.86
N ASN A 48 18.19 1.51 14.16
CA ASN A 48 19.03 2.58 14.74
C ASN A 48 19.30 2.39 16.25
N SER A 49 18.54 1.55 16.94
CA SER A 49 18.73 1.30 18.38
C SER A 49 19.89 0.33 18.65
N GLU A 50 20.26 -0.52 17.69
CA GLU A 50 21.39 -1.43 17.80
C GLU A 50 22.76 -0.73 17.64
N ASP A 51 22.86 0.37 16.87
CA ASP A 51 24.12 1.09 16.58
C ASP A 51 24.57 2.00 17.75
N ALA A 52 23.67 2.34 18.69
CA ALA A 52 23.97 3.27 19.79
C ALA A 52 24.59 2.61 21.05
N SER A 53 24.85 1.30 21.02
CA SER A 53 25.31 0.53 22.20
C SER A 53 26.76 0.02 22.13
N GLU A 54 27.48 0.25 21.03
CA GLU A 54 28.88 -0.19 20.87
C GLU A 54 29.95 0.88 21.23
N ASP A 55 29.56 2.11 21.57
CA ASP A 55 30.47 3.20 21.98
C ASP A 55 30.25 3.67 23.44
N ALA A 56 30.14 2.74 24.40
CA ALA A 56 30.12 3.03 25.83
C ALA A 56 31.10 2.18 26.64
#